data_AF-A0A6M3L0F2-F1
#
_entry.id   AF-A0A6M3L0F2-F1
#
_cell.length_a   1.000
_cell.length_b   1.000
_cell.length_c   1.000
_cell.angle_alpha   90.00
_cell.angle_beta   90.00
_cell.angle_gamma   90.00
#
_symmetry.space_group_name_H-M   'P 1'
#
loop_
_entity.id
_entity.type
_entity.pdbx_description
1 polymer ?
#
loop_
_entity_poly.entity_id
_entity_poly.type
_entity_poly.pdbx_seq_one_letter_code
_entity_poly.pdbx_strand_id
1 'polypeptide(L)'
;MKHQIPVGHALLKCEVCKYEIGLFEPGRLKVPLTTDMFKPLRPGWPHPMRHVPALAHTKTWEAAACVMCGRRPFHTRDHVLTSEGLFKVGDPDLPRKPTQEDRNQAEIDRIWAEEQEQAKTVEEKNQETIDDFHEWVGPDRILTVTEGGKILSTPDPAMFFCVCGTGYQHQSSLSRHQAKCRKAKRKGKA
;
A
#
# COMPACT_ATOMS: atom_id res chain seq x y z
N MET A 1 19.73 36.55 9.34
CA MET A 1 18.51 37.20 8.81
C MET A 1 17.69 36.10 8.13
N LYS A 2 16.41 35.92 8.47
CA LYS A 2 15.58 34.88 7.84
C LYS A 2 14.93 35.47 6.59
N HIS A 3 15.25 34.94 5.41
CA HIS A 3 14.59 35.32 4.16
C HIS A 3 13.26 34.57 4.06
N GLN A 4 12.16 35.27 3.73
CA GLN A 4 10.90 34.60 3.40
C GLN A 4 11.05 33.98 2.01
N ILE A 5 11.20 32.65 1.96
CA ILE A 5 11.32 31.90 0.71
C ILE A 5 9.90 31.58 0.23
N PRO A 6 9.49 31.98 -0.99
CA PRO A 6 8.20 31.63 -1.54
C PRO A 6 8.02 30.11 -1.63
N VAL A 7 6.80 29.62 -1.39
CA VAL A 7 6.49 28.19 -1.45
C VAL A 7 6.88 27.62 -2.81
N GLY A 8 7.68 26.54 -2.81
CA GLY A 8 8.15 25.89 -4.04
C GLY A 8 9.43 26.45 -4.65
N HIS A 9 10.03 27.46 -4.03
CA HIS A 9 11.38 27.91 -4.38
C HIS A 9 12.41 27.35 -3.39
N ALA A 10 13.62 27.11 -3.88
CA ALA A 10 14.78 26.74 -3.09
C ALA A 10 15.80 27.88 -3.10
N LEU A 11 16.57 27.98 -2.01
CA LEU A 11 17.60 28.99 -1.87
C LEU A 11 18.89 28.55 -2.60
N LEU A 12 19.42 29.44 -3.41
CA LEU A 12 20.64 29.24 -4.18
C LEU A 12 21.84 29.79 -3.41
N LYS A 13 22.88 28.97 -3.23
CA LYS A 13 24.15 29.35 -2.62
C LYS A 13 25.29 29.27 -3.63
N CYS A 14 26.24 30.18 -3.49
CA CYS A 14 27.51 30.10 -4.22
C CYS A 14 28.35 28.93 -3.67
N GLU A 15 28.86 28.06 -4.53
CA GLU A 15 29.74 26.96 -4.13
C GLU A 15 31.07 27.44 -3.57
N VAL A 16 31.54 28.61 -4.00
CA VAL A 16 32.84 29.14 -3.62
C VAL A 16 32.79 29.87 -2.27
N CYS A 17 31.90 30.86 -2.12
CA CYS A 17 31.83 31.67 -0.89
C CYS A 17 30.66 31.29 0.04
N LYS A 18 29.83 30.32 -0.34
CA LYS A 18 28.64 29.86 0.41
C LYS A 18 27.57 30.91 0.66
N TYR A 19 27.72 32.10 0.07
CA TYR A 19 26.75 33.18 0.19
C TYR A 19 25.46 32.88 -0.57
N GLU A 20 24.33 33.35 -0.02
CA GLU A 20 23.00 33.24 -0.59
C GLU A 20 22.87 34.23 -1.75
N ILE A 21 22.77 33.71 -2.97
CA ILE A 21 22.82 34.54 -4.18
C ILE A 21 21.44 34.75 -4.78
N GLY A 22 20.52 33.79 -4.66
CA GLY A 22 19.22 33.84 -5.33
C GLY A 22 18.26 32.76 -4.90
N LEU A 23 17.17 32.66 -5.66
CA LEU A 23 16.13 31.64 -5.53
C LEU A 23 15.98 30.91 -6.86
N PHE A 24 15.53 29.67 -6.83
CA PHE A 24 15.17 28.92 -8.03
C PHE A 24 14.01 27.98 -7.78
N GLU A 25 13.37 27.52 -8.85
CA GLU A 25 12.31 26.51 -8.80
C GLU A 25 12.93 25.17 -9.26
N PRO A 26 13.06 24.15 -8.37
CA PRO A 26 13.69 22.88 -8.71
C PRO A 26 13.11 22.22 -9.96
N GLY A 27 11.77 22.24 -10.12
CA GLY A 27 11.08 21.65 -11.27
C GLY A 27 11.26 22.41 -12.59
N ARG A 28 11.84 23.62 -12.56
CA ARG A 28 12.10 24.43 -13.75
C ARG A 28 13.55 24.36 -14.22
N LEU A 29 14.47 23.80 -13.41
CA LEU A 29 15.87 23.65 -13.79
C LEU A 29 15.99 22.66 -14.96
N LYS A 30 16.78 23.04 -15.97
CA LYS A 30 17.14 22.19 -17.11
C LYS A 30 18.65 22.25 -17.31
N VAL A 31 19.22 21.18 -17.86
CA VAL A 31 20.62 21.14 -18.31
C VAL A 31 20.65 21.49 -19.80
N PRO A 32 21.50 22.44 -20.25
CA PRO A 32 22.43 23.24 -19.45
C PRO A 32 21.73 24.32 -18.61
N LEU A 33 22.24 24.56 -17.41
CA LEU A 33 21.76 25.64 -16.54
C LEU A 33 21.90 27.01 -17.23
N THR A 34 20.86 27.82 -17.17
CA THR A 34 20.85 29.19 -17.70
C THR A 34 20.57 30.21 -16.60
N THR A 35 21.09 31.43 -16.76
CA THR A 35 20.95 32.47 -15.73
C THR A 35 19.49 32.87 -15.49
N ASP A 36 18.62 32.72 -16.50
CA ASP A 36 17.18 33.02 -16.43
C ASP A 36 16.38 32.07 -15.50
N MET A 37 16.95 30.92 -15.13
CA MET A 37 16.31 29.98 -14.21
C MET A 37 16.34 30.46 -12.77
N PHE A 38 17.09 31.51 -12.47
CA PHE A 38 17.35 32.00 -11.13
C PHE A 38 16.70 33.37 -10.92
N LYS A 39 16.06 33.53 -9.76
CA LYS A 39 15.39 34.76 -9.34
C LYS A 39 16.21 35.46 -8.25
N PRO A 40 16.11 36.79 -8.13
CA PRO A 40 16.72 37.51 -7.01
C PRO A 40 16.12 37.07 -5.68
N LEU A 41 16.88 37.24 -4.59
CA LEU A 41 16.42 36.91 -3.24
C LEU A 41 15.20 37.72 -2.80
N ARG A 42 15.03 38.93 -3.35
CA ARG A 42 13.93 39.85 -3.02
C ARG A 42 13.53 40.65 -4.27
N PRO A 43 12.26 41.08 -4.37
CA PRO A 43 11.86 42.07 -5.38
C PRO A 43 12.72 43.33 -5.27
N GLY A 44 13.21 43.83 -6.41
CA GLY A 44 14.08 45.02 -6.48
C GLY A 44 15.56 44.78 -6.15
N TRP A 45 15.97 43.56 -5.80
CA TRP A 45 17.39 43.22 -5.69
C TRP A 45 18.03 42.94 -7.06
N PRO A 46 19.35 43.16 -7.20
CA PRO A 46 20.06 42.83 -8.43
C PRO A 46 19.91 41.33 -8.73
N HIS A 47 19.94 41.02 -10.02
CA HIS A 47 19.90 39.65 -10.49
C HIS A 47 20.96 38.80 -9.75
N PRO A 48 20.63 37.56 -9.33
CA PRO A 48 21.50 36.72 -8.49
C PRO A 48 22.87 36.43 -9.12
N MET A 49 22.94 36.59 -10.44
CA MET A 49 24.15 36.45 -11.23
C MET A 49 24.44 37.77 -11.90
N ARG A 50 25.61 38.33 -11.62
CA ARG A 50 26.17 39.42 -12.40
C ARG A 50 26.64 38.83 -13.73
N HIS A 51 26.20 39.42 -14.84
CA HIS A 51 26.70 39.03 -16.14
C HIS A 51 28.14 39.52 -16.30
N VAL A 52 29.05 38.62 -16.67
CA VAL A 52 30.40 39.02 -17.09
C VAL A 52 30.26 39.89 -18.35
N PRO A 53 30.84 41.10 -18.40
CA PRO A 53 30.62 42.04 -19.52
C PRO A 53 30.85 41.43 -20.91
N ALA A 54 31.89 40.58 -21.05
CA ALA A 54 32.22 39.90 -22.29
C ALA A 54 31.17 38.88 -22.76
N LEU A 55 30.34 38.36 -21.86
CA LEU A 55 29.34 37.33 -22.11
C LEU A 55 27.94 37.77 -21.68
N ALA A 56 27.71 39.07 -21.48
CA ALA A 56 26.48 39.56 -20.90
C ALA A 56 25.25 39.34 -21.78
N HIS A 57 25.47 39.17 -23.07
CA HIS A 57 24.44 38.87 -24.07
C HIS A 57 24.08 37.38 -24.10
N THR A 58 25.01 36.52 -23.66
CA THR A 58 24.81 35.07 -23.61
C THR A 58 24.34 34.74 -22.20
N LYS A 59 23.04 34.49 -22.02
CA LYS A 59 22.43 34.07 -20.75
C LYS A 59 22.82 32.65 -20.34
N THR A 60 24.06 32.28 -20.62
CA THR A 60 24.64 30.97 -20.43
C THR A 60 25.18 30.88 -19.01
N TRP A 61 25.23 29.63 -18.54
CA TRP A 61 26.00 29.20 -17.38
C TRP A 61 27.36 29.90 -17.21
N GLU A 62 28.10 30.09 -18.32
CA GLU A 62 29.48 30.57 -18.27
C GLU A 62 29.58 32.05 -17.88
N ALA A 63 28.54 32.81 -18.21
CA ALA A 63 28.41 34.23 -17.91
C ALA A 63 27.97 34.51 -16.47
N ALA A 64 27.62 33.47 -15.69
CA ALA A 64 27.17 33.61 -14.32
C ALA A 64 28.33 33.96 -13.38
N ALA A 65 28.23 35.09 -12.68
CA ALA A 65 29.16 35.46 -11.60
C ALA A 65 28.40 35.78 -10.30
N CYS A 66 28.94 35.32 -9.17
CA CYS A 66 28.43 35.61 -7.84
C CYS A 66 28.56 37.11 -7.53
N VAL A 67 27.50 37.71 -7.01
CA VAL A 67 27.48 39.13 -6.61
C VAL A 67 28.43 39.48 -5.47
N MET A 68 28.81 38.50 -4.63
CA MET A 68 29.69 38.73 -3.48
C MET A 68 31.18 38.51 -3.77
N CYS A 69 31.53 37.39 -4.42
CA CYS A 69 32.93 37.03 -4.65
C CYS A 69 33.39 37.24 -6.10
N GLY A 70 32.48 37.60 -7.02
CA GLY A 70 32.76 37.79 -8.44
C GLY A 70 33.14 36.51 -9.20
N ARG A 71 33.26 35.36 -8.52
CA ARG A 71 33.59 34.07 -9.13
C ARG A 71 32.33 33.35 -9.60
N ARG A 72 32.49 32.38 -10.50
CA ARG A 72 31.38 31.57 -10.98
C ARG A 72 30.74 30.82 -9.80
N PRO A 73 29.42 30.94 -9.59
CA PRO A 73 28.79 30.41 -8.39
C PRO A 73 28.68 28.90 -8.37
N PHE A 74 28.81 28.22 -9.51
CA PHE A 74 28.81 26.77 -9.56
C PHE A 74 29.96 26.27 -10.44
N HIS A 75 30.45 25.07 -10.15
CA HIS A 75 31.59 24.49 -10.84
C HIS A 75 31.19 23.67 -12.07
N THR A 76 30.05 22.95 -12.01
CA THR A 76 29.54 22.15 -13.14
C THR A 76 28.11 22.52 -13.55
N ARG A 77 27.74 22.12 -14.77
CA ARG A 77 26.50 22.55 -15.44
C ARG A 77 25.24 21.82 -14.96
N ASP A 78 25.37 20.83 -14.10
CA ASP A 78 24.34 19.85 -13.74
C ASP A 78 23.95 19.88 -12.26
N HIS A 79 24.57 20.73 -11.43
CA HIS A 79 24.15 20.89 -10.04
C HIS A 79 24.21 22.33 -9.56
N VAL A 80 23.51 22.57 -8.45
CA VAL A 80 23.50 23.84 -7.72
C VAL A 80 23.56 23.59 -6.23
N LEU A 81 24.25 24.44 -5.48
CA LEU A 81 24.29 24.35 -4.03
C LEU A 81 23.08 25.04 -3.40
N THR A 82 22.42 24.36 -2.47
CA THR A 82 21.26 24.87 -1.71
C THR A 82 21.56 24.96 -0.22
N SER A 83 20.58 25.39 0.58
CA SER A 83 20.66 25.30 2.04
C SER A 83 20.67 23.87 2.57
N GLU A 84 20.11 22.92 1.83
CA GLU A 84 19.97 21.52 2.23
C GLU A 84 21.11 20.64 1.71
N GLY A 85 21.87 21.12 0.71
CA GLY A 85 22.99 20.39 0.14
C GLY A 85 23.15 20.64 -1.35
N LEU A 86 23.87 19.74 -2.02
CA LEU A 86 24.05 19.78 -3.46
C LEU A 86 22.78 19.25 -4.15
N PHE A 87 22.14 20.08 -4.98
CA PHE A 87 20.97 19.69 -5.76
C PHE A 87 21.40 19.39 -7.19
N LYS A 88 21.22 18.14 -7.63
CA LYS A 88 21.54 17.70 -8.99
C LYS A 88 20.32 17.82 -9.91
N VAL A 89 20.49 18.48 -11.03
CA VAL A 89 19.42 18.78 -12.00
C VAL A 89 19.11 17.52 -12.80
N GLY A 90 17.87 17.05 -12.73
CA GLY A 90 17.42 15.85 -13.44
C GLY A 90 17.67 14.54 -12.69
N ASP A 91 18.05 14.60 -11.41
CA ASP A 91 18.15 13.41 -10.56
C ASP A 91 16.75 12.94 -10.13
N PRO A 92 16.30 11.73 -10.52
CA PRO A 92 14.98 11.20 -10.16
C PRO A 92 14.85 10.85 -8.68
N ASP A 93 15.96 10.69 -7.96
CA ASP A 93 15.98 10.23 -6.56
C ASP A 93 15.82 11.35 -5.53
N LEU A 94 15.66 12.60 -5.97
CA LEU A 94 15.38 13.69 -5.04
C LEU A 94 13.88 13.75 -4.69
N PRO A 95 13.54 14.11 -3.44
CA PRO A 95 12.15 14.18 -2.98
C PRO A 95 11.40 15.23 -3.79
N ARG A 96 10.75 14.78 -4.87
CA ARG A 96 9.78 15.58 -5.60
C ARG A 96 8.63 15.83 -4.64
N LYS A 97 8.09 17.05 -4.63
CA LYS A 97 6.83 17.30 -3.93
C LYS A 97 5.83 16.24 -4.41
N PRO A 98 5.12 15.55 -3.49
CA PRO A 98 4.13 14.54 -3.88
C PRO A 98 3.19 15.16 -4.89
N THR A 99 3.15 14.58 -6.07
CA THR A 99 2.21 14.93 -7.12
C THR A 99 0.78 14.62 -6.64
N GLN A 100 -0.23 15.10 -7.36
CA GLN A 100 -1.61 14.75 -7.05
C GLN A 100 -1.84 13.24 -7.19
N GLU A 101 -1.15 12.59 -8.14
CA GLU A 101 -1.17 11.14 -8.32
C GLU A 101 -0.58 10.42 -7.10
N ASP A 102 0.55 10.90 -6.55
CA ASP A 102 1.15 10.33 -5.33
C ASP A 102 0.23 10.45 -4.12
N ARG A 103 -0.50 11.57 -4.01
CA ARG A 103 -1.48 11.77 -2.93
C ARG A 103 -2.68 10.84 -3.07
N ASN A 104 -3.20 10.68 -4.29
CA ASN A 104 -4.29 9.77 -4.58
C ASN A 104 -3.87 8.31 -4.30
N GLN A 105 -2.65 7.94 -4.68
CA GLN A 105 -2.12 6.60 -4.41
C GLN A 105 -1.98 6.34 -2.92
N ALA A 106 -1.43 7.30 -2.16
CA ALA A 106 -1.34 7.18 -0.71
C ALA A 106 -2.72 7.10 -0.02
N GLU A 107 -3.76 7.69 -0.60
CA GLU A 107 -5.14 7.55 -0.11
C GLU A 107 -5.71 6.16 -0.40
N ILE A 108 -5.49 5.63 -1.61
CA ILE A 108 -5.87 4.24 -1.96
C ILE A 108 -5.18 3.23 -1.02
N ASP A 109 -3.88 3.40 -0.78
CA ASP A 109 -3.11 2.51 0.08
C ASP A 109 -3.63 2.52 1.53
N ARG A 110 -4.12 3.67 2.02
CA ARG A 110 -4.76 3.78 3.34
C ARG A 110 -6.08 3.03 3.40
N ILE A 111 -6.93 3.20 2.38
CA ILE A 111 -8.22 2.52 2.30
C ILE A 111 -8.01 1.00 2.29
N TRP A 112 -7.05 0.51 1.49
CA TRP A 112 -6.74 -0.92 1.42
C TRP A 112 -6.19 -1.46 2.75
N ALA A 113 -5.39 -0.67 3.47
CA ALA A 113 -4.89 -1.06 4.79
C ALA A 113 -6.03 -1.18 5.82
N GLU A 114 -6.97 -0.23 5.82
CA GLU A 114 -8.16 -0.27 6.68
C GLU A 114 -9.06 -1.47 6.36
N GLU A 115 -9.26 -1.80 5.07
CA GLU A 115 -10.02 -2.99 4.65
C GLU A 115 -9.36 -4.29 5.13
N GLN A 116 -8.03 -4.39 5.08
CA GLN A 116 -7.34 -5.58 5.59
C GLN A 116 -7.47 -5.72 7.11
N GLU A 117 -7.45 -4.61 7.84
CA GLU A 117 -7.64 -4.64 9.29
C GLU A 117 -9.08 -5.05 9.65
N GLN A 118 -10.08 -4.51 8.96
CA GLN A 118 -11.47 -4.91 9.15
C GLN A 118 -11.68 -6.40 8.83
N ALA A 119 -11.12 -6.90 7.73
CA ALA A 119 -11.22 -8.32 7.37
C ALA A 119 -10.66 -9.23 8.47
N LYS A 120 -9.51 -8.88 9.07
CA LYS A 120 -8.93 -9.62 10.20
C LYS A 120 -9.84 -9.63 11.41
N THR A 121 -10.44 -8.48 11.77
CA THR A 121 -11.37 -8.43 12.92
C THR A 121 -12.63 -9.25 12.70
N VAL A 122 -13.12 -9.36 11.47
CA VAL A 122 -14.28 -10.21 11.13
C VAL A 122 -13.90 -11.67 11.20
N GLU A 123 -12.71 -12.04 10.69
CA GLU A 123 -12.19 -13.40 10.76
C GLU A 123 -11.97 -13.86 12.20
N GLU A 124 -11.40 -13.01 13.05
CA GLU A 124 -11.21 -13.27 14.48
C GLU A 124 -12.54 -13.49 15.21
N LYS A 125 -13.54 -12.63 14.97
CA LYS A 125 -14.89 -12.81 15.53
C LYS A 125 -15.59 -14.07 15.03
N ASN A 126 -15.42 -14.41 13.76
CA ASN A 126 -15.95 -15.66 13.22
C ASN A 126 -15.30 -16.87 13.88
N GLN A 127 -13.99 -16.82 14.14
CA GLN A 127 -13.28 -17.89 14.84
C GLN A 127 -13.74 -18.03 16.28
N GLU A 128 -13.89 -16.93 17.04
CA GLU A 128 -14.47 -16.95 18.39
C GLU A 128 -15.86 -17.60 18.38
N THR A 129 -16.69 -17.27 17.39
CA THR A 129 -18.04 -17.85 17.25
C THR A 129 -17.98 -19.36 16.97
N ILE A 130 -17.02 -19.82 16.18
CA ILE A 130 -16.80 -21.24 15.90
C ILE A 130 -16.32 -21.97 17.16
N ASP A 131 -15.38 -21.38 17.90
CA ASP A 131 -14.82 -21.96 19.12
C ASP A 131 -15.89 -22.08 20.22
N ASP A 132 -16.72 -21.04 20.42
CA ASP A 132 -17.88 -21.07 21.32
C ASP A 132 -18.86 -22.18 20.93
N PHE A 133 -19.10 -22.35 19.62
CA PHE A 133 -19.97 -23.41 19.12
C PHE A 133 -19.38 -24.80 19.38
N HIS A 134 -18.07 -24.98 19.18
CA HIS A 134 -17.38 -26.24 19.46
C HIS A 134 -17.38 -26.59 20.96
N GLU A 135 -17.24 -25.60 21.85
CA GLU A 135 -17.35 -25.79 23.30
C GLU A 135 -18.74 -26.28 23.69
N TRP A 136 -19.80 -25.70 23.09
CA TRP A 136 -21.18 -26.07 23.42
C TRP A 136 -21.59 -27.47 22.91
N VAL A 137 -21.13 -27.88 21.72
CA VAL A 137 -21.57 -29.12 21.08
C VAL A 137 -20.66 -30.32 21.42
N GLY A 138 -19.44 -30.07 21.90
CA GLY A 138 -18.41 -31.06 22.19
C GLY A 138 -17.65 -31.53 20.92
N PRO A 139 -16.36 -31.89 21.03
CA PRO A 139 -15.47 -32.06 19.87
C PRO A 139 -15.80 -33.24 18.94
N ASP A 140 -16.67 -34.18 19.35
CA ASP A 140 -16.96 -35.41 18.60
C ASP A 140 -18.25 -35.36 17.76
N ARG A 141 -18.94 -34.21 17.67
CA ARG A 141 -20.21 -34.08 16.95
C ARG A 141 -20.04 -33.35 15.61
N ILE A 142 -19.71 -34.11 14.57
CA ILE A 142 -19.74 -33.65 13.18
C ILE A 142 -21.21 -33.43 12.75
N LEU A 143 -21.64 -32.18 12.64
CA LEU A 143 -22.93 -31.81 12.07
C LEU A 143 -22.78 -31.60 10.57
N THR A 144 -23.25 -32.57 9.76
CA THR A 144 -23.41 -32.36 8.32
C THR A 144 -24.66 -31.53 8.06
N VAL A 145 -24.48 -30.27 7.64
CA VAL A 145 -25.58 -29.41 7.19
C VAL A 145 -25.93 -29.79 5.75
N THR A 146 -27.14 -30.32 5.54
CA THR A 146 -27.72 -30.47 4.19
C THR A 146 -28.86 -29.48 4.00
N GLU A 147 -28.94 -28.87 2.81
CA GLU A 147 -30.02 -27.96 2.39
C GLU A 147 -31.40 -28.60 2.65
N GLY A 148 -32.18 -28.03 3.56
CA GLY A 148 -33.57 -28.47 3.82
C GLY A 148 -34.03 -28.59 5.28
N GLY A 149 -33.20 -28.25 6.27
CA GLY A 149 -33.67 -27.99 7.64
C GLY A 149 -34.34 -29.16 8.38
N LYS A 150 -34.08 -30.41 7.99
CA LYS A 150 -34.46 -31.59 8.78
C LYS A 150 -33.22 -32.19 9.41
N ILE A 151 -33.11 -32.06 10.73
CA ILE A 151 -32.11 -32.75 11.54
C ILE A 151 -32.47 -34.24 11.52
N LEU A 152 -31.91 -34.98 10.56
CA LEU A 152 -31.83 -36.43 10.62
C LEU A 152 -30.59 -36.75 11.44
N SER A 153 -30.79 -37.12 12.71
CA SER A 153 -29.76 -37.75 13.52
C SER A 153 -29.12 -38.85 12.68
N THR A 154 -27.81 -38.74 12.39
CA THR A 154 -27.08 -39.82 11.74
C THR A 154 -27.24 -41.07 12.58
N PRO A 155 -27.75 -42.19 12.03
CA PRO A 155 -27.68 -43.45 12.75
C PRO A 155 -26.20 -43.74 12.99
N ASP A 156 -25.87 -43.94 14.26
CA ASP A 156 -24.63 -44.52 14.73
C ASP A 156 -24.09 -45.54 13.70
N PRO A 157 -22.85 -45.41 13.16
CA PRO A 157 -22.36 -46.13 11.99
C PRO A 157 -22.35 -47.67 12.10
N ALA A 158 -22.87 -48.23 13.20
CA ALA A 158 -22.99 -49.65 13.46
C ALA A 158 -24.44 -50.21 13.40
N MET A 159 -25.46 -49.44 13.02
CA MET A 159 -26.82 -50.00 12.91
C MET A 159 -27.21 -50.46 11.49
N PHE A 160 -27.48 -51.75 11.38
CA PHE A 160 -27.99 -52.45 10.20
C PHE A 160 -29.52 -52.52 10.24
N PHE A 161 -30.20 -52.12 9.17
CA PHE A 161 -31.67 -52.11 9.12
C PHE A 161 -32.23 -53.21 8.19
N CYS A 162 -33.34 -53.83 8.58
CA CYS A 162 -34.11 -54.72 7.72
C CYS A 162 -35.20 -53.93 6.97
N VAL A 163 -35.64 -54.44 5.81
CA VAL A 163 -36.73 -53.87 5.00
C VAL A 163 -38.07 -53.79 5.76
N CYS A 164 -38.22 -54.50 6.89
CA CYS A 164 -39.39 -54.35 7.77
C CYS A 164 -39.33 -53.08 8.66
N GLY A 165 -38.23 -52.33 8.66
CA GLY A 165 -38.02 -51.14 9.48
C GLY A 165 -37.29 -51.39 10.81
N THR A 166 -36.98 -52.63 11.18
CA THR A 166 -36.26 -52.94 12.43
C THR A 166 -34.75 -52.78 12.28
N GLY A 167 -34.09 -52.09 13.22
CA GLY A 167 -32.64 -51.86 13.28
C GLY A 167 -31.89 -52.82 14.21
N TYR A 168 -30.60 -53.08 13.93
CA TYR A 168 -29.74 -54.03 14.65
C TYR A 168 -28.30 -53.51 14.75
N GLN A 169 -27.64 -53.69 15.89
CA GLN A 169 -26.23 -53.28 16.07
C GLN A 169 -25.19 -54.19 15.39
N HIS A 170 -25.56 -55.39 14.94
CA HIS A 170 -24.64 -56.34 14.33
C HIS A 170 -25.23 -56.99 13.07
N GLN A 171 -24.41 -57.20 12.04
CA GLN A 171 -24.82 -57.82 10.78
C GLN A 171 -25.36 -59.24 10.96
N SER A 172 -24.80 -60.00 11.91
CA SER A 172 -25.26 -61.36 12.24
C SER A 172 -26.68 -61.41 12.81
N SER A 173 -27.08 -60.37 13.55
CA SER A 173 -28.46 -60.20 14.06
C SER A 173 -29.43 -59.85 12.94
N LEU A 174 -29.00 -58.98 12.00
CA LEU A 174 -29.78 -58.67 10.80
C LEU A 174 -30.01 -59.92 9.94
N SER A 175 -28.97 -60.70 9.65
CA SER A 175 -29.12 -61.93 8.83
C SER A 175 -30.06 -62.95 9.46
N ARG A 176 -29.97 -63.16 10.79
CA ARG A 176 -30.91 -64.05 11.51
C ARG A 176 -32.36 -63.53 11.43
N HIS A 177 -32.56 -62.23 11.57
CA HIS A 177 -33.88 -61.63 11.42
C HIS A 177 -34.41 -61.75 9.99
N GLN A 178 -33.62 -61.44 8.97
CA GLN A 178 -34.03 -61.52 7.55
C GLN A 178 -34.55 -62.92 7.17
N ALA A 179 -33.90 -63.98 7.65
CA ALA A 179 -34.33 -65.35 7.42
C ALA A 179 -35.73 -65.66 8.02
N LYS A 180 -36.04 -65.10 9.20
CA LYS A 180 -37.36 -65.25 9.84
C LYS A 180 -38.40 -64.32 9.23
N CYS A 181 -38.06 -63.06 8.99
CA CYS A 181 -38.92 -62.02 8.44
C CYS A 181 -39.46 -62.41 7.05
N ARG A 182 -38.60 -62.99 6.20
CA ARG A 182 -39.01 -63.49 4.87
C ARG A 182 -39.99 -64.65 4.94
N LYS A 183 -39.91 -65.52 5.95
CA LYS A 183 -40.87 -66.62 6.18
C LYS A 183 -42.21 -66.11 6.72
N ALA A 184 -42.17 -65.13 7.63
CA ALA A 184 -43.38 -64.51 8.18
C ALA A 184 -44.20 -63.77 7.09
N LYS A 185 -43.54 -63.02 6.21
CA LYS A 185 -44.21 -62.35 5.08
C LYS A 185 -44.87 -63.32 4.09
N ARG A 186 -44.37 -64.54 3.97
CA ARG A 186 -44.96 -65.58 3.10
C ARG A 186 -46.21 -66.23 3.72
N LYS A 187 -46.35 -66.23 5.04
CA LYS A 187 -47.50 -66.82 5.74
C LYS A 187 -48.67 -65.86 5.97
N GLY A 188 -48.45 -64.55 5.83
CA GLY A 188 -49.50 -63.51 5.94
C GLY A 188 -50.11 -63.07 4.60
N LYS A 189 -49.86 -63.81 3.51
CA LYS A 189 -50.43 -63.58 2.17
C LYS A 189 -51.12 -64.85 1.62
N ALA A 190 -51.69 -65.64 2.52
CA ALA A 190 -52.57 -66.76 2.21
C ALA A 190 -53.93 -66.50 2.86
#